data_AF-A0A2Z6RBG8-F1
#
_entry.id   AF-A0A2Z6RBG8-F1
#
_cell.length_a   1.000
_cell.length_b   1.000
_cell.length_c   1.000
_cell.angle_alpha   90.00
_cell.angle_beta   90.00
_cell.angle_gamma   90.00
#
_symmetry.space_group_name_H-M   'P 1'
#
loop_
_entity.id
_entity.type
_entity.pdbx_description
1 polymer ?
#
loop_
_entity_poly.entity_id
_entity_poly.type
_entity_poly.pdbx_seq_one_letter_code
_entity_poly.pdbx_strand_id
1 'polypeptide(L)'
;MFPTPPPMINLDSDDPPDYLPELPKFSKITSDDSAYKSWVCLYPIYFDSTKSVQKGRRVIKDIASPHPLAKDIAEIVKNLGINCLYEPHKGHPSDWENPGRVRAQLFNEDKTPFKSEIPTRKELFKRVALSLPEIQKINPQQFPPNYSPAASSGVLKEGKGSGDIGSSTTSATTAVGQSTSSASGSSKKKGRKGRK
;
A
#
# COMPACT_ATOMS: atom_id res chain seq x y z
N MET A 1 -31.97 -53.87 10.68
CA MET A 1 -30.71 -53.58 11.39
C MET A 1 -30.45 -52.09 11.20
N PHE A 2 -30.84 -51.26 12.18
CA PHE A 2 -30.71 -49.80 12.08
C PHE A 2 -29.37 -49.37 12.69
N PRO A 3 -28.65 -48.40 12.10
CA PRO A 3 -27.39 -47.91 12.64
C PRO A 3 -27.66 -47.13 13.94
N THR A 4 -26.82 -47.36 14.95
CA THR A 4 -26.86 -46.68 16.24
C THR A 4 -26.55 -45.17 16.08
N PRO A 5 -27.22 -44.28 16.83
CA PRO A 5 -26.93 -42.85 16.78
C PRO A 5 -25.52 -42.56 17.33
N PRO A 6 -24.83 -41.54 16.81
CA PRO A 6 -23.51 -41.15 17.30
C PRO A 6 -23.59 -40.58 18.73
N PRO A 7 -22.54 -40.79 19.54
CA PRO A 7 -22.51 -40.30 20.92
C PRO A 7 -22.49 -38.77 20.97
N MET A 8 -23.33 -38.22 21.84
CA MET A 8 -23.33 -36.80 22.18
C MET A 8 -22.04 -36.48 22.95
N ILE A 9 -21.30 -35.51 22.43
CA ILE A 9 -20.06 -35.01 23.02
C ILE A 9 -20.46 -34.24 24.29
N ASN A 10 -19.97 -34.67 25.45
CA ASN A 10 -20.16 -33.93 26.70
C ASN A 10 -19.41 -32.60 26.61
N LEU A 11 -20.16 -31.50 26.77
CA LEU A 11 -19.64 -30.15 26.82
C LEU A 11 -19.25 -29.83 28.28
N ASP A 12 -18.26 -30.54 28.80
CA ASP A 12 -17.64 -30.24 30.08
C ASP A 12 -16.16 -29.89 29.85
N SER A 13 -15.84 -28.62 30.13
CA SER A 13 -14.55 -28.05 30.54
C SER A 13 -13.27 -28.78 30.09
N ASP A 14 -12.70 -28.37 28.96
CA ASP A 14 -11.25 -28.24 28.77
C ASP A 14 -10.99 -27.40 27.51
N ASP A 15 -10.03 -26.48 27.62
CA ASP A 15 -9.77 -25.36 26.72
C ASP A 15 -9.77 -25.68 25.21
N PRO A 16 -10.31 -24.78 24.35
CA PRO A 16 -10.25 -24.96 22.90
C PRO A 16 -8.79 -24.96 22.45
N PRO A 17 -8.33 -25.96 21.65
CA PRO A 17 -7.00 -25.90 21.07
C PRO A 17 -6.93 -24.67 20.15
N ASP A 18 -5.96 -23.80 20.43
CA ASP A 18 -5.56 -22.59 19.67
C ASP A 18 -5.27 -22.91 18.19
N TYR A 19 -6.29 -23.29 17.42
CA TYR A 19 -6.17 -23.47 15.98
C TYR A 19 -6.38 -22.12 15.29
N LEU A 20 -5.49 -21.17 15.59
CA LEU A 20 -5.22 -20.07 14.69
C LEU A 20 -4.42 -20.63 13.51
N PRO A 21 -4.94 -20.61 12.28
CA PRO A 21 -4.16 -21.00 11.12
C PRO A 21 -2.91 -20.11 11.06
N GLU A 22 -1.72 -20.72 11.03
CA GLU A 22 -0.46 -20.01 10.92
C GLU A 22 -0.53 -19.06 9.71
N LEU A 23 -0.62 -17.77 9.99
CA LEU A 23 -0.49 -16.76 8.94
C LEU A 23 0.82 -17.01 8.19
N PRO A 24 0.83 -16.91 6.85
CA PRO A 24 2.05 -17.08 6.08
C PRO A 24 3.13 -16.18 6.70
N LYS A 25 4.35 -16.72 6.88
CA LYS A 25 5.54 -16.08 7.48
C LYS A 25 6.05 -14.90 6.64
N PHE A 26 5.16 -14.00 6.25
CA PHE A 26 5.42 -12.82 5.45
C PHE A 26 5.41 -11.60 6.37
N SER A 27 6.32 -11.58 7.33
CA SER A 27 6.96 -10.35 7.80
C SER A 27 7.81 -10.68 9.03
N LYS A 28 9.13 -10.81 8.84
CA LYS A 28 10.02 -10.39 9.93
C LYS A 28 9.87 -8.88 10.05
N ILE A 29 8.95 -8.42 10.90
CA ILE A 29 8.94 -7.03 11.36
C ILE A 29 10.11 -6.95 12.33
N THR A 30 11.27 -6.61 11.80
CA THR A 30 12.46 -6.39 12.63
C THR A 30 12.38 -4.96 13.18
N SER A 31 12.36 -4.84 14.50
CA SER A 31 12.36 -3.55 15.19
C SER A 31 13.70 -2.81 15.07
N ASP A 32 14.74 -3.48 14.58
CA ASP A 32 16.08 -2.91 14.40
C ASP A 32 16.32 -2.52 12.92
N ASP A 33 16.03 -1.24 12.58
CA ASP A 33 16.31 -0.65 11.27
C ASP A 33 17.83 -0.53 10.99
N SER A 34 18.68 -0.65 12.03
CA SER A 34 20.12 -0.39 11.95
C SER A 34 20.83 -1.35 11.00
N ALA A 35 20.44 -2.62 10.99
CA ALA A 35 21.04 -3.65 10.13
C ALA A 35 20.85 -3.38 8.62
N TYR A 36 19.79 -2.65 8.25
CA TYR A 36 19.42 -2.40 6.85
C TYR A 36 19.64 -0.94 6.43
N LYS A 37 20.24 -0.13 7.30
CA LYS A 37 20.40 1.31 7.08
C LYS A 37 21.30 1.61 5.88
N SER A 38 22.31 0.77 5.64
CA SER A 38 23.24 0.85 4.51
C SER A 38 22.61 0.40 3.17
N TRP A 39 21.50 -0.34 3.22
CA TRP A 39 20.83 -0.87 2.03
C TRP A 39 20.13 0.24 1.24
N VAL A 40 20.05 0.05 -0.07
CA VAL A 40 19.46 1.02 -0.98
C VAL A 40 17.95 1.04 -0.80
N CYS A 41 17.37 2.24 -0.61
CA CYS A 41 15.92 2.41 -0.58
C CYS A 41 15.35 2.49 -1.99
N LEU A 42 14.31 1.71 -2.24
CA LEU A 42 13.45 1.77 -3.41
C LEU A 42 12.05 2.17 -2.94
N TYR A 43 11.52 3.24 -3.53
CA TYR A 43 10.13 3.65 -3.33
C TYR A 43 9.36 3.48 -4.64
N PRO A 44 8.05 3.21 -4.59
CA PRO A 44 7.20 3.11 -5.78
C PRO A 44 7.34 4.29 -6.74
N ILE A 45 7.31 5.52 -6.22
CA ILE A 45 7.41 6.75 -7.02
C ILE A 45 8.65 6.83 -7.92
N TYR A 46 9.72 6.09 -7.60
CA TYR A 46 10.92 6.09 -8.45
C TYR A 46 10.67 5.49 -9.84
N PHE A 47 9.68 4.60 -9.95
CA PHE A 47 9.35 3.84 -11.16
C PHE A 47 8.03 4.27 -11.80
N ASP A 48 7.36 5.28 -11.23
CA ASP A 48 6.02 5.71 -11.67
C ASP A 48 6.09 6.57 -12.93
N SER A 49 5.52 6.08 -14.03
CA SER A 49 5.47 6.79 -15.32
C SER A 49 4.58 8.05 -15.29
N THR A 50 3.62 8.11 -14.36
CA THR A 50 2.68 9.23 -14.19
C THR A 50 3.33 10.44 -13.50
N LYS A 51 4.40 10.21 -12.73
CA LYS A 51 5.14 11.27 -11.99
C LYS A 51 6.33 11.74 -12.80
N SER A 52 6.64 13.04 -12.79
CA SER A 52 7.85 13.58 -13.44
C SER A 52 9.12 13.28 -12.65
N VAL A 53 10.29 13.49 -13.26
CA VAL A 53 11.60 13.37 -12.56
C VAL A 53 11.67 14.33 -11.37
N GLN A 54 11.16 15.54 -11.52
CA GLN A 54 11.11 16.54 -10.44
C GLN A 54 10.20 16.10 -9.28
N LYS A 55 9.16 15.30 -9.56
CA LYS A 55 8.24 14.80 -8.53
C LYS A 55 8.74 13.52 -7.84
N GLY A 56 9.78 12.87 -8.35
CA GLY A 56 10.42 11.74 -7.69
C GLY A 56 10.83 10.58 -8.60
N ARG A 57 10.35 10.54 -9.86
CA ARG A 57 10.73 9.49 -10.80
C ARG A 57 12.25 9.47 -11.01
N ARG A 58 12.86 8.29 -10.97
CA ARG A 58 14.32 8.08 -11.09
C ARG A 58 14.73 7.39 -12.38
N VAL A 59 13.78 6.84 -13.13
CA VAL A 59 13.99 6.18 -14.42
C VAL A 59 13.43 6.99 -15.58
N ILE A 60 13.85 6.67 -16.81
CA ILE A 60 13.29 7.27 -18.02
C ILE A 60 11.81 6.88 -18.16
N LYS A 61 11.01 7.74 -18.78
CA LYS A 61 9.56 7.54 -18.86
C LYS A 61 9.19 6.25 -19.61
N ASP A 62 9.97 5.87 -20.61
CA ASP A 62 9.66 4.76 -21.51
C ASP A 62 9.80 3.38 -20.85
N ILE A 63 10.63 3.27 -19.81
CA ILE A 63 10.79 2.04 -19.03
C ILE A 63 10.04 2.11 -17.69
N ALA A 64 9.40 3.24 -17.39
CA ALA A 64 8.63 3.41 -16.16
C ALA A 64 7.26 2.74 -16.30
N SER A 65 6.74 2.18 -15.21
CA SER A 65 5.40 1.57 -15.19
C SER A 65 4.39 2.51 -14.56
N PRO A 66 3.13 2.54 -15.02
CA PRO A 66 2.08 3.27 -14.30
C PRO A 66 1.76 2.55 -12.99
N HIS A 67 1.48 3.34 -11.94
CA HIS A 67 1.00 2.86 -10.63
C HIS A 67 1.80 1.67 -10.05
N PRO A 68 3.14 1.81 -9.89
CA PRO A 68 3.96 0.77 -9.29
C PRO A 68 3.58 0.55 -7.83
N LEU A 69 3.63 -0.70 -7.34
CA LEU A 69 3.52 -1.02 -5.92
C LEU A 69 4.85 -1.46 -5.33
N ALA A 70 5.04 -1.18 -4.04
CA ALA A 70 6.22 -1.63 -3.32
C ALA A 70 6.29 -3.16 -3.19
N LYS A 71 5.14 -3.84 -3.15
CA LYS A 71 5.05 -5.31 -3.14
C LYS A 71 5.64 -5.91 -4.43
N ASP A 72 5.26 -5.37 -5.58
CA ASP A 72 5.76 -5.81 -6.89
C ASP A 72 7.27 -5.57 -7.00
N ILE A 73 7.74 -4.41 -6.53
CA ILE A 73 9.17 -4.10 -6.48
C ILE A 73 9.93 -5.11 -5.61
N ALA A 74 9.37 -5.49 -4.44
CA ALA A 74 10.00 -6.48 -3.58
C ALA A 74 10.09 -7.86 -4.26
N GLU A 75 9.05 -8.27 -4.99
CA GLU A 75 9.05 -9.53 -5.75
C GLU A 75 10.12 -9.51 -6.86
N ILE A 76 10.24 -8.41 -7.60
CA ILE A 76 11.26 -8.26 -8.65
C ILE A 76 12.67 -8.35 -8.05
N VAL A 77 12.93 -7.64 -6.94
CA VAL A 77 14.26 -7.66 -6.30
C VAL A 77 14.60 -9.06 -5.78
N LYS A 78 13.61 -9.80 -5.26
CA LYS A 78 13.78 -11.23 -4.91
C LYS A 78 14.09 -12.09 -6.12
N ASN A 79 13.39 -11.88 -7.24
CA ASN A 79 13.62 -12.61 -8.49
C ASN A 79 15.01 -12.31 -9.09
N LEU A 80 15.53 -11.10 -8.89
CA LEU A 80 16.92 -10.74 -9.20
C LEU A 80 17.94 -11.43 -8.27
N GLY A 81 17.50 -12.14 -7.23
CA GLY A 81 18.36 -12.80 -6.24
C GLY A 81 19.15 -11.81 -5.38
N ILE A 82 18.59 -10.64 -5.11
CA ILE A 82 19.15 -9.65 -4.20
C ILE A 82 18.38 -9.71 -2.87
N ASN A 83 19.11 -9.68 -1.75
CA ASN A 83 18.48 -9.62 -0.44
C ASN A 83 17.66 -8.34 -0.30
N CYS A 84 16.40 -8.46 0.11
CA CYS A 84 15.51 -7.33 0.27
C CYS A 84 14.66 -7.40 1.54
N LEU A 85 14.33 -6.23 2.09
CA LEU A 85 13.38 -6.05 3.17
C LEU A 85 12.22 -5.18 2.67
N TYR A 86 11.00 -5.68 2.85
CA TYR A 86 9.77 -4.97 2.48
C TYR A 86 9.16 -4.28 3.71
N GLU A 87 8.91 -2.99 3.59
CA GLU A 87 8.40 -2.14 4.66
C GLU A 87 7.09 -1.48 4.20
N PRO A 88 5.92 -2.12 4.40
CA PRO A 88 4.65 -1.66 3.85
C PRO A 88 4.19 -0.31 4.41
N HIS A 89 4.56 0.01 5.65
CA HIS A 89 4.10 1.22 6.34
C HIS A 89 4.96 2.47 6.09
N LYS A 90 6.05 2.36 5.31
CA LYS A 90 6.97 3.48 5.06
C LYS A 90 6.64 4.14 3.72
N GLY A 91 6.28 5.43 3.73
CA GLY A 91 5.99 6.19 2.51
C GLY A 91 7.15 7.09 2.06
N HIS A 92 7.19 7.45 0.79
CA HIS A 92 8.06 8.51 0.30
C HIS A 92 7.44 9.89 0.68
N PRO A 93 8.22 10.89 1.16
CA PRO A 93 7.66 12.17 1.60
C PRO A 93 6.85 12.91 0.53
N SER A 94 7.23 12.76 -0.75
CA SER A 94 6.52 13.38 -1.89
C SER A 94 5.32 12.58 -2.40
N ASP A 95 5.08 11.36 -1.89
CA ASP A 95 4.02 10.46 -2.35
C ASP A 95 3.54 9.59 -1.18
N TRP A 96 2.81 10.23 -0.27
CA TRP A 96 2.28 9.59 0.94
C TRP A 96 1.08 8.67 0.63
N GLU A 97 0.42 8.88 -0.50
CA GLU A 97 -0.77 8.12 -0.95
C GLU A 97 -0.42 6.70 -1.44
N ASN A 98 0.84 6.44 -1.81
CA ASN A 98 1.32 5.12 -2.22
C ASN A 98 2.40 4.63 -1.24
N PRO A 99 2.00 4.09 -0.07
CA PRO A 99 2.93 3.66 0.95
C PRO A 99 3.68 2.38 0.53
N GLY A 100 4.91 2.28 1.01
CA GLY A 100 5.78 1.13 0.84
C GLY A 100 7.21 1.52 0.52
N ARG A 101 8.16 0.85 1.17
CA ARG A 101 9.60 0.98 0.92
C ARG A 101 10.21 -0.41 0.80
N VAL A 102 11.14 -0.57 -0.13
CA VAL A 102 11.95 -1.78 -0.23
C VAL A 102 13.40 -1.40 0.02
N ARG A 103 14.05 -2.03 0.98
CA ARG A 103 15.50 -1.97 1.15
C ARG A 103 16.12 -3.11 0.35
N ALA A 104 17.16 -2.82 -0.43
CA ALA A 104 17.88 -3.82 -1.22
C ALA A 104 19.38 -3.79 -0.92
N GLN A 105 19.97 -4.95 -0.66
CA GLN A 105 21.41 -5.10 -0.44
C GLN A 105 22.17 -5.00 -1.76
N LEU A 106 22.62 -3.80 -2.12
CA LEU A 106 23.39 -3.60 -3.35
C LEU A 106 24.89 -3.85 -3.16
N PHE A 107 25.40 -3.64 -1.96
CA PHE A 107 26.81 -3.78 -1.63
C PHE A 107 26.99 -4.71 -0.42
N ASN A 108 28.10 -5.44 -0.41
CA ASN A 108 28.57 -6.18 0.75
C ASN A 108 29.19 -5.24 1.79
N GLU A 109 29.58 -5.78 2.94
CA GLU A 109 30.27 -5.03 3.99
C GLU A 109 31.60 -4.44 3.49
N ASP A 110 32.28 -5.14 2.59
CA ASP A 110 33.53 -4.72 1.94
C ASP A 110 33.34 -3.66 0.83
N LYS A 111 32.13 -3.11 0.67
CA LYS A 111 31.74 -2.14 -0.38
C LYS A 111 31.85 -2.67 -1.82
N THR A 112 32.07 -3.97 -1.99
CA THR A 112 31.96 -4.63 -3.29
C THR A 112 30.49 -4.83 -3.67
N PRO A 113 30.13 -4.85 -4.97
CA PRO A 113 28.77 -5.18 -5.39
C PRO A 113 28.31 -6.54 -4.85
N PHE A 114 27.08 -6.61 -4.34
CA PHE A 114 26.46 -7.87 -3.89
C PHE A 114 26.31 -8.86 -5.07
N LYS A 115 25.94 -8.34 -6.24
CA LYS A 115 25.95 -9.06 -7.52
C LYS A 115 26.78 -8.31 -8.55
N SER A 116 27.70 -9.01 -9.21
CA SER A 116 28.54 -8.46 -10.29
C SER A 116 27.72 -7.94 -11.47
N GLU A 117 26.58 -8.55 -11.77
CA GLU A 117 25.66 -8.13 -12.82
C GLU A 117 24.97 -6.78 -12.54
N ILE A 118 24.85 -6.40 -11.26
CA ILE A 118 24.14 -5.20 -10.81
C ILE A 118 25.08 -4.38 -9.90
N PRO A 119 26.12 -3.74 -10.49
CA PRO A 119 27.14 -3.05 -9.70
C PRO A 119 26.71 -1.67 -9.19
N THR A 120 25.67 -1.09 -9.76
CA THR A 120 25.27 0.30 -9.47
C THR A 120 23.80 0.43 -9.17
N ARG A 121 23.45 1.50 -8.42
CA ARG A 121 22.05 1.86 -8.15
C ARG A 121 21.27 2.11 -9.43
N LYS A 122 21.91 2.70 -10.44
CA LYS A 122 21.29 2.97 -11.74
C LYS A 122 20.92 1.67 -12.45
N GLU A 123 21.81 0.67 -12.43
CA GLU A 123 21.54 -0.65 -13.02
C GLU A 123 20.42 -1.37 -12.27
N LEU A 124 20.44 -1.33 -10.92
CA LEU A 124 19.34 -1.88 -10.11
C LEU A 124 18.00 -1.27 -10.50
N PHE A 125 17.93 0.06 -10.61
CA PHE A 125 16.69 0.75 -10.96
C PHE A 125 16.23 0.40 -12.37
N LYS A 126 17.17 0.32 -13.33
CA LYS A 126 16.88 -0.04 -14.71
C LYS A 126 16.29 -1.46 -14.80
N ARG A 127 16.91 -2.44 -14.13
CA ARG A 127 16.42 -3.84 -14.12
C ARG A 127 15.03 -3.95 -13.50
N VAL A 128 14.82 -3.28 -12.35
CA VAL A 128 13.50 -3.25 -11.69
C VAL A 128 12.45 -2.67 -12.63
N ALA A 129 12.72 -1.52 -13.24
CA ALA A 129 11.80 -0.84 -14.14
C ALA A 129 11.40 -1.71 -15.36
N LEU A 130 12.37 -2.40 -15.97
CA LEU A 130 12.13 -3.29 -17.11
C LEU A 130 11.25 -4.50 -16.75
N SER A 131 11.37 -5.03 -15.52
CA SER A 131 10.60 -6.21 -15.09
C SER A 131 9.22 -5.87 -14.49
N LEU A 132 8.95 -4.61 -14.17
CA LEU A 132 7.70 -4.18 -13.54
C LEU A 132 6.44 -4.50 -14.36
N PRO A 133 6.40 -4.23 -15.69
CA PRO A 133 5.22 -4.51 -16.50
C PRO A 133 4.83 -6.00 -16.49
N GLU A 134 5.82 -6.91 -16.44
CA GLU A 134 5.54 -8.35 -16.43
C GLU A 134 4.95 -8.80 -15.09
N ILE A 135 5.44 -8.27 -13.97
CA ILE A 135 4.88 -8.58 -12.64
C ILE A 135 3.48 -7.99 -12.49
N GLN A 136 3.22 -6.79 -13.03
CA GLN A 136 1.89 -6.18 -12.98
C GLN A 136 0.84 -6.96 -13.80
N LYS A 137 1.25 -7.67 -14.87
CA LYS A 137 0.35 -8.59 -15.60
C LYS A 137 -0.01 -9.82 -14.77
N ILE A 138 0.95 -10.34 -14.00
CA ILE A 138 0.75 -11.51 -13.13
C ILE A 138 -0.11 -11.15 -11.92
N ASN A 139 0.13 -9.98 -11.34
CA ASN A 139 -0.59 -9.43 -10.19
C ASN A 139 -1.37 -8.17 -10.61
N PRO A 140 -2.44 -8.32 -11.43
CA PRO A 140 -3.23 -7.17 -11.85
C PRO A 140 -3.81 -6.49 -10.62
N GLN A 141 -3.62 -5.18 -10.53
CA GLN A 141 -4.22 -4.37 -9.48
C GLN A 141 -5.74 -4.50 -9.55
N GLN A 142 -6.33 -5.16 -8.56
CA GLN A 142 -7.78 -5.20 -8.43
C GLN A 142 -8.24 -3.87 -7.84
N PHE A 143 -8.83 -3.03 -8.69
CA PHE A 143 -9.56 -1.84 -8.26
C PHE A 143 -11.07 -2.05 -8.52
N PRO A 144 -11.94 -1.83 -7.52
CA PRO A 144 -11.61 -1.50 -6.12
C PRO A 144 -10.89 -2.66 -5.43
N PRO A 145 -10.04 -2.38 -4.41
CA PRO A 145 -9.59 -3.43 -3.50
C PRO A 145 -10.85 -4.17 -3.02
N ASN A 146 -10.85 -5.49 -3.11
CA ASN A 146 -11.94 -6.33 -2.59
C ASN A 146 -11.99 -6.20 -1.06
N TYR A 147 -12.49 -5.07 -0.57
CA TYR A 147 -13.11 -4.97 0.74
C TYR A 147 -14.46 -5.65 0.59
N SER A 148 -14.50 -6.99 0.70
CA SER A 148 -15.77 -7.68 0.77
C SER A 148 -16.33 -7.47 2.18
N PRO A 149 -17.39 -6.66 2.39
CA PRO A 149 -18.08 -6.58 3.67
C PRO A 149 -19.20 -7.63 3.74
N ALA A 150 -19.22 -8.61 2.82
CA ALA A 150 -20.42 -9.38 2.48
C ALA A 150 -20.22 -10.91 2.45
N ALA A 151 -19.23 -11.44 3.18
CA ALA A 151 -19.22 -12.87 3.54
C ALA A 151 -19.99 -13.12 4.86
N SER A 152 -21.21 -12.57 4.94
CA SER A 152 -22.22 -12.96 5.94
C SER A 152 -23.58 -13.04 5.25
N SER A 153 -23.68 -13.95 4.26
CA SER A 153 -24.98 -14.54 3.95
C SER A 153 -25.40 -15.38 5.14
N GLY A 154 -26.27 -14.82 5.99
CA GLY A 154 -26.75 -15.51 7.19
C GLY A 154 -27.74 -14.70 8.02
N VAL A 155 -28.99 -14.64 7.55
CA VAL A 155 -30.23 -14.46 8.32
C VAL A 155 -30.43 -13.15 9.11
N LEU A 156 -30.99 -12.13 8.46
CA LEU A 156 -31.85 -11.15 9.15
C LEU A 156 -33.30 -11.51 8.86
N LYS A 157 -33.93 -12.04 9.91
CA LYS A 157 -35.32 -12.50 9.99
C LYS A 157 -36.29 -11.32 9.86
N GLU A 158 -37.32 -11.51 9.06
CA GLU A 158 -38.43 -10.59 8.81
C GLU A 158 -39.08 -10.06 10.11
N GLY A 159 -39.13 -8.73 10.22
CA GLY A 159 -39.94 -8.00 11.18
C GLY A 159 -41.16 -7.39 10.49
N LYS A 160 -42.31 -8.03 10.66
CA LYS A 160 -43.64 -7.57 10.25
C LYS A 160 -44.10 -6.44 11.18
N GLY A 161 -44.35 -5.25 10.64
CA GLY A 161 -44.87 -4.10 11.38
C GLY A 161 -45.66 -3.16 10.48
N SER A 162 -46.98 -3.29 10.55
CA SER A 162 -48.00 -2.47 9.90
C SER A 162 -48.18 -1.12 10.60
N GLY A 163 -48.35 -0.04 9.83
CA GLY A 163 -48.72 1.29 10.33
C GLY A 163 -48.88 2.29 9.19
N ASP A 164 -50.11 2.74 8.97
CA ASP A 164 -50.58 3.64 7.91
C ASP A 164 -50.70 5.10 8.42
N ILE A 165 -50.87 6.04 7.47
CA ILE A 165 -51.36 7.43 7.58
C ILE A 165 -50.39 8.55 8.04
N GLY A 166 -50.31 9.59 7.20
CA GLY A 166 -50.31 10.98 7.69
C GLY A 166 -49.54 12.00 6.85
N SER A 167 -50.20 12.60 5.87
CA SER A 167 -49.80 13.84 5.19
C SER A 167 -50.04 15.08 6.08
N SER A 168 -49.14 16.08 6.07
CA SER A 168 -49.49 17.51 6.09
C SER A 168 -48.27 18.47 6.08
N THR A 169 -48.22 19.25 5.01
CA THR A 169 -47.93 20.69 4.86
C THR A 169 -47.59 21.52 6.12
N THR A 170 -46.55 22.38 6.09
CA THR A 170 -46.63 23.87 6.11
C THR A 170 -45.27 24.58 6.36
N SER A 171 -44.88 25.40 5.37
CA SER A 171 -44.36 26.79 5.37
C SER A 171 -43.45 27.38 6.49
N ALA A 172 -42.31 27.94 6.02
CA ALA A 172 -41.76 29.31 6.24
C ALA A 172 -41.32 29.73 7.67
N THR A 173 -40.12 30.26 7.96
CA THR A 173 -39.55 31.59 7.62
C THR A 173 -38.21 31.75 8.39
N THR A 174 -37.11 32.16 7.75
CA THR A 174 -36.40 33.48 7.84
C THR A 174 -35.67 33.84 9.15
N ALA A 175 -34.33 33.97 9.10
CA ALA A 175 -33.45 35.01 9.70
C ALA A 175 -31.98 34.51 9.68
N VAL A 176 -31.05 35.00 8.85
CA VAL A 176 -30.32 36.30 8.86
C VAL A 176 -29.27 36.43 9.98
N GLY A 177 -28.02 36.69 9.55
CA GLY A 177 -26.85 37.11 10.35
C GLY A 177 -25.58 36.36 9.91
N GLN A 178 -24.89 36.67 8.81
CA GLN A 178 -24.14 37.86 8.37
C GLN A 178 -22.73 38.03 9.00
N SER A 179 -21.71 37.89 8.13
CA SER A 179 -20.36 38.52 8.11
C SER A 179 -19.35 38.14 9.22
N THR A 180 -18.05 37.91 8.95
CA THR A 180 -17.10 38.80 8.26
C THR A 180 -15.89 38.09 7.60
N SER A 181 -15.38 38.75 6.56
CA SER A 181 -14.10 38.67 5.81
C SER A 181 -12.84 38.44 6.67
N SER A 182 -11.70 37.91 6.17
CA SER A 182 -10.85 38.56 5.16
C SER A 182 -9.70 37.68 4.63
N ALA A 183 -9.38 37.90 3.35
CA ALA A 183 -8.25 37.37 2.60
C ALA A 183 -6.89 38.01 2.95
N SER A 184 -5.78 37.33 2.66
CA SER A 184 -4.84 37.73 1.58
C SER A 184 -3.51 36.97 1.66
N GLY A 185 -3.13 36.37 0.53
CA GLY A 185 -1.74 36.04 0.23
C GLY A 185 -1.05 37.23 -0.43
N SER A 186 0.27 37.31 -0.29
CA SER A 186 1.09 38.06 -1.24
C SER A 186 2.46 37.42 -1.42
N SER A 187 2.78 37.27 -2.69
CA SER A 187 4.00 36.77 -3.30
C SER A 187 5.09 37.85 -3.30
N LYS A 188 6.36 37.47 -3.05
CA LYS A 188 7.49 38.36 -3.30
C LYS A 188 8.64 37.63 -4.00
N LYS A 189 8.76 37.96 -5.29
CA LYS A 189 9.82 37.60 -6.24
C LYS A 189 11.00 38.56 -6.06
N LYS A 190 12.22 38.04 -5.84
CA LYS A 190 13.52 38.76 -5.84
C LYS A 190 14.58 37.68 -6.12
N GLY A 191 15.52 37.73 -7.06
CA GLY A 191 15.89 38.61 -8.16
C GLY A 191 17.12 37.93 -8.81
N ARG A 192 17.17 37.79 -10.14
CA ARG A 192 18.36 37.29 -10.87
C ARG A 192 19.33 38.47 -11.06
N LYS A 193 20.53 38.36 -10.52
CA LYS A 193 21.70 39.21 -10.76
C LYS A 193 22.88 38.22 -10.86
N GLY A 194 23.76 38.19 -11.84
CA GLY A 194 24.11 39.07 -12.94
C GLY A 194 25.52 38.59 -13.32
N ARG A 195 25.69 38.23 -14.59
CA ARG A 195 26.95 37.77 -15.18
C ARG A 195 27.93 38.95 -15.28
N LYS A 196 29.15 38.75 -14.80
CA LYS A 196 30.37 39.34 -15.34
C LYS A 196 31.48 38.32 -15.16
#